data_AF-A0A1Q7MK53-F1
#
_entry.id   AF-A0A1Q7MK53-F1
#
_cell.length_a   1.000
_cell.length_b   1.000
_cell.length_c   1.000
_cell.angle_alpha   90.00
_cell.angle_beta   90.00
_cell.angle_gamma   90.00
#
_symmetry.space_group_name_H-M   'P 1'
#
loop_
_entity.id
_entity.type
_entity.pdbx_description
1 polymer ?
#
loop_
_entity_poly.entity_id
_entity_poly.type
_entity_poly.pdbx_seq_one_letter_code
_entity_poly.pdbx_strand_id
1 'polypeptide(L)'
;MGRAWLLLVLLAFAGSAFAQTRRPARKPAPPPPPALKNEAPEMTCPTPLGVGVKTKTAFCDVMTGRDPAGGVLIKLPPHRGPVTLTFDLHNRHMYSEEQVKARRGYARYTATIGVLTMDNTLISRAVVQNEFRTAADLVDRVGGGAGGSVKAVAPTGSEGITITIPEEEDEVSVLGEKLTVERLDGAATYTQPGRPIADISHVMIEYRPGPPPKTTKKGK
;
A
#
# COMPACT_ATOMS: atom_id res chain seq x y z
N MET A 1 69.01 62.82 68.08
CA MET A 1 69.73 62.94 66.79
C MET A 1 69.76 61.57 66.14
N GLY A 2 69.32 61.45 64.87
CA GLY A 2 69.41 60.26 63.99
C GLY A 2 68.40 59.14 64.28
N ARG A 3 67.22 59.05 63.65
CA ARG A 3 66.85 58.61 62.26
C ARG A 3 67.12 57.13 61.93
N ALA A 4 66.06 56.50 61.39
CA ALA A 4 65.96 55.28 60.55
C ALA A 4 65.34 54.05 61.26
N TRP A 5 64.40 53.29 60.70
CA TRP A 5 63.75 53.29 59.39
C TRP A 5 62.44 52.47 59.46
N LEU A 6 61.44 52.85 58.67
CA LEU A 6 60.19 52.11 58.42
C LEU A 6 60.47 50.85 57.60
N LEU A 7 59.74 49.75 57.86
CA LEU A 7 59.38 48.74 56.87
C LEU A 7 57.96 48.21 57.19
N LEU A 8 56.99 48.63 56.39
CA LEU A 8 55.60 48.19 56.41
C LEU A 8 55.42 47.22 55.23
N VAL A 9 55.19 45.94 55.52
CA VAL A 9 54.96 44.89 54.52
C VAL A 9 53.45 44.80 54.27
N LEU A 10 53.01 45.17 53.06
CA LEU A 10 51.67 44.95 52.54
C LEU A 10 51.61 43.58 51.86
N LEU A 11 50.90 42.62 52.47
CA LEU A 11 50.57 41.32 51.87
C LEU A 11 49.29 41.46 51.02
N ALA A 12 49.44 41.41 49.70
CA ALA A 12 48.34 41.32 48.75
C ALA A 12 47.96 39.84 48.54
N PHE A 13 46.76 39.44 48.96
CA PHE A 13 46.17 38.14 48.60
C PHE A 13 45.53 38.24 47.22
N ALA A 14 46.19 37.67 46.20
CA ALA A 14 45.61 37.45 44.88
C ALA A 14 44.70 36.20 44.92
N GLY A 15 43.38 36.41 44.86
CA GLY A 15 42.41 35.34 44.72
C GLY A 15 42.42 34.77 43.29
N SER A 16 42.79 33.51 43.15
CA SER A 16 42.72 32.77 41.88
C SER A 16 41.26 32.54 41.49
N ALA A 17 40.75 33.32 40.53
CA ALA A 17 39.46 33.05 39.90
C ALA A 17 39.55 31.79 39.02
N PHE A 18 39.15 30.64 39.56
CA PHE A 18 38.90 29.44 38.77
C PHE A 18 37.68 29.69 37.87
N ALA A 19 37.91 30.01 36.61
CA ALA A 19 36.87 30.02 35.59
C ALA A 19 36.37 28.58 35.37
N GLN A 20 35.25 28.20 36.00
CA GLN A 20 34.54 26.97 35.69
C GLN A 20 33.91 27.08 34.29
N THR A 21 34.64 26.63 33.26
CA THR A 21 34.04 26.31 31.96
C THR A 21 33.11 25.10 32.14
N ARG A 22 31.82 25.37 32.39
CA ARG A 22 30.77 24.35 32.34
C ARG A 22 30.74 23.75 30.93
N ARG A 23 31.08 22.47 30.81
CA ARG A 23 30.87 21.70 29.57
C ARG A 23 29.36 21.74 29.26
N PRO A 24 28.95 22.10 28.03
CA PRO A 24 27.54 22.06 27.67
C PRO A 24 27.04 20.63 27.84
N ALA A 25 25.89 20.49 28.52
CA ALA A 25 25.23 19.20 28.70
C ALA A 25 25.01 18.58 27.32
N ARG A 26 25.57 17.37 27.11
CA ARG A 26 25.41 16.62 25.86
C ARG A 26 23.91 16.35 25.69
N LYS A 27 23.28 16.95 24.68
CA LYS A 27 21.86 16.69 24.38
C LYS A 27 21.67 15.18 24.24
N PRO A 28 20.64 14.59 24.89
CA PRO A 28 20.32 13.19 24.71
C PRO A 28 20.17 12.86 23.22
N ALA A 29 20.71 11.72 22.80
CA ALA A 29 20.51 11.24 21.43
C ALA A 29 19.00 11.05 21.20
N PRO A 30 18.48 11.42 20.02
CA PRO A 30 17.07 11.18 19.70
C PRO A 30 16.77 9.66 19.79
N PRO A 31 15.57 9.29 20.25
CA PRO A 31 15.18 7.89 20.36
C PRO A 31 15.25 7.20 18.98
N PRO A 32 15.55 5.89 18.94
CA PRO A 32 15.62 5.15 17.69
C PRO A 32 14.28 5.22 16.94
N PRO A 33 14.29 5.20 15.60
CA PRO A 33 13.06 5.22 14.82
C PRO A 33 12.14 4.05 15.22
N PRO A 34 10.81 4.24 15.17
CA PRO A 34 9.87 3.13 15.34
C PRO A 34 10.20 1.97 14.40
N ALA A 35 10.00 0.75 14.90
CA ALA A 35 10.11 -0.47 14.10
C ALA A 35 9.08 -0.47 12.97
N LEU A 36 9.41 -1.13 11.86
CA LEU A 36 8.46 -1.35 10.78
C LEU A 36 7.31 -2.23 11.27
N LYS A 37 6.10 -1.93 10.81
CA LYS A 37 4.91 -2.74 10.99
C LYS A 37 4.49 -3.29 9.64
N ASN A 38 4.02 -4.53 9.63
CA ASN A 38 3.42 -5.18 8.48
C ASN A 38 2.02 -5.67 8.87
N GLU A 39 0.99 -5.19 8.19
CA GLU A 39 -0.40 -5.51 8.49
C GLU A 39 -1.31 -5.38 7.24
N ALA A 40 -2.49 -5.99 7.32
CA ALA A 40 -3.53 -5.77 6.32
C ALA A 40 -4.14 -4.37 6.55
N PRO A 41 -4.18 -3.50 5.52
CA PRO A 41 -4.74 -2.16 5.68
C PRO A 41 -6.27 -2.18 5.79
N GLU A 42 -6.84 -1.07 6.26
CA GLU A 42 -8.26 -0.81 6.05
C GLU A 42 -8.51 -0.58 4.56
N MET A 43 -9.46 -1.33 3.99
CA MET A 43 -9.77 -1.26 2.57
C MET A 43 -11.25 -1.04 2.32
N THR A 44 -11.57 -0.24 1.32
CA THR A 44 -12.91 -0.16 0.73
C THR A 44 -12.88 -0.78 -0.65
N CYS A 45 -13.75 -1.77 -0.83
CA CYS A 45 -13.89 -2.52 -2.07
C CYS A 45 -15.24 -2.20 -2.71
N PRO A 46 -15.29 -1.36 -3.76
CA PRO A 46 -16.57 -0.96 -4.36
C PRO A 46 -17.33 -2.13 -4.97
N THR A 47 -16.61 -3.14 -5.46
CA THR A 47 -17.19 -4.34 -6.08
C THR A 47 -16.50 -5.58 -5.54
N PRO A 48 -16.98 -6.14 -4.41
CA PRO A 48 -16.46 -7.38 -3.88
C PRO A 48 -16.79 -8.54 -4.83
N LEU A 49 -15.75 -9.23 -5.34
CA LEU A 49 -15.95 -10.45 -6.10
C LEU A 49 -16.46 -11.56 -5.17
N GLY A 50 -15.85 -11.68 -3.98
CA GLY A 50 -16.27 -12.60 -2.94
C GLY A 50 -15.09 -13.32 -2.28
N VAL A 51 -15.38 -14.42 -1.58
CA VAL A 51 -14.37 -15.21 -0.88
C VAL A 51 -14.13 -16.52 -1.63
N GLY A 52 -12.86 -16.85 -1.83
CA GLY A 52 -12.42 -18.11 -2.40
C GLY A 52 -12.89 -19.31 -1.58
N VAL A 53 -13.44 -20.32 -2.24
CA VAL A 53 -13.98 -21.52 -1.58
C VAL A 53 -12.86 -22.34 -0.96
N LYS A 54 -11.71 -22.45 -1.63
CA LYS A 54 -10.57 -23.25 -1.16
C LYS A 54 -9.61 -22.43 -0.31
N THR A 55 -9.18 -21.28 -0.82
CA THR A 55 -8.17 -20.39 -0.23
C THR A 55 -8.70 -19.63 0.98
N LYS A 56 -10.01 -19.40 1.04
CA LYS A 56 -10.66 -18.48 2.00
C LYS A 56 -10.19 -17.03 1.87
N THR A 57 -9.51 -16.70 0.77
CA THR A 57 -9.04 -15.35 0.47
C THR A 57 -10.19 -14.50 -0.06
N ALA A 58 -10.27 -13.24 0.38
CA ALA A 58 -11.18 -12.26 -0.17
C ALA A 58 -10.61 -11.64 -1.45
N PHE A 59 -11.44 -11.53 -2.48
CA PHE A 59 -11.09 -10.94 -3.78
C PHE A 59 -11.96 -9.70 -4.06
N CYS A 60 -11.31 -8.67 -4.59
CA CYS A 60 -11.95 -7.43 -5.02
C CYS A 60 -11.77 -7.20 -6.51
N ASP A 61 -12.87 -6.96 -7.22
CA ASP A 61 -12.83 -6.59 -8.62
C ASP A 61 -12.18 -5.19 -8.75
N VAL A 62 -11.21 -5.07 -9.65
CA VAL A 62 -10.63 -3.78 -10.07
C VAL A 62 -11.42 -3.25 -11.26
N MET A 63 -12.10 -2.14 -11.03
CA MET A 63 -12.98 -1.50 -12.00
C MET A 63 -12.20 -0.55 -12.92
N THR A 64 -12.51 -0.59 -14.21
CA THR A 64 -12.06 0.45 -15.15
C THR A 64 -12.70 1.78 -14.83
N GLY A 65 -11.91 2.85 -14.84
CA GLY A 65 -12.38 4.18 -14.48
C GLY A 65 -11.34 5.27 -14.70
N ARG A 66 -11.70 6.50 -14.33
CA ARG A 66 -10.80 7.66 -14.29
C ARG A 66 -10.86 8.42 -12.96
N ASP A 67 -11.81 8.06 -12.10
CA ASP A 67 -11.99 8.66 -10.79
C ASP A 67 -11.40 7.70 -9.75
N PRO A 68 -10.34 8.08 -9.02
CA PRO A 68 -9.76 7.28 -7.96
C PRO A 68 -10.80 6.83 -6.91
N ALA A 69 -11.82 7.65 -6.62
CA ALA A 69 -12.85 7.28 -5.64
C ALA A 69 -13.69 6.05 -6.07
N GLY A 70 -13.67 5.69 -7.35
CA GLY A 70 -14.32 4.49 -7.88
C GLY A 70 -13.47 3.22 -7.88
N GLY A 71 -12.20 3.31 -7.48
CA GLY A 71 -11.27 2.17 -7.41
C GLY A 71 -11.29 1.45 -6.07
N VAL A 72 -10.42 0.44 -5.90
CA VAL A 72 -10.23 -0.18 -4.58
C VAL A 72 -9.40 0.77 -3.72
N LEU A 73 -9.98 1.28 -2.65
CA LEU A 73 -9.36 2.27 -1.77
C LEU A 73 -8.61 1.57 -0.64
N ILE A 74 -7.36 1.96 -0.45
CA ILE A 74 -6.47 1.42 0.57
C ILE A 74 -6.03 2.57 1.46
N LYS A 75 -6.49 2.57 2.71
CA LYS A 75 -6.12 3.59 3.69
C LYS A 75 -4.80 3.24 4.35
N LEU A 76 -3.94 4.23 4.42
CA LEU A 76 -2.63 4.13 5.05
C LEU A 76 -2.72 4.69 6.47
N PRO A 77 -2.37 3.90 7.50
CA PRO A 77 -2.25 4.40 8.85
C PRO A 77 -1.23 5.54 8.93
N PRO A 78 -1.30 6.41 9.96
CA PRO A 78 -0.29 7.44 10.17
C PRO A 78 1.12 6.85 10.19
N HIS A 79 1.98 7.34 9.29
CA HIS A 79 3.30 6.78 9.06
C HIS A 79 4.39 7.86 8.94
N ARG A 80 5.63 7.42 8.82
CA ARG A 80 6.80 8.25 8.50
C ARG A 80 7.62 7.58 7.41
N GLY A 81 8.08 8.38 6.46
CA GLY A 81 8.70 7.89 5.24
C GLY A 81 7.72 7.10 4.36
N PRO A 82 8.19 6.49 3.27
CA PRO A 82 7.32 5.79 2.34
C PRO A 82 6.70 4.53 2.93
N VAL A 83 5.57 4.11 2.35
CA VAL A 83 4.89 2.83 2.65
C VAL A 83 5.14 1.84 1.52
N THR A 84 5.44 0.59 1.86
CA THR A 84 5.48 -0.50 0.88
C THR A 84 4.09 -1.15 0.84
N LEU A 85 3.40 -1.02 -0.28
CA LEU A 85 2.14 -1.70 -0.56
C LEU A 85 2.41 -2.98 -1.36
N THR A 86 1.90 -4.12 -0.89
CA THR A 86 1.92 -5.38 -1.65
C THR A 86 0.54 -5.97 -1.82
N PHE A 87 0.30 -6.66 -2.94
CA PHE A 87 -0.92 -7.43 -3.18
C PHE A 87 -0.70 -8.43 -4.32
N ASP A 88 -1.57 -9.45 -4.40
CA ASP A 88 -1.63 -10.34 -5.56
C ASP A 88 -2.61 -9.77 -6.59
N LEU A 89 -2.17 -9.68 -7.84
CA LEU A 89 -2.97 -9.26 -8.99
C LEU A 89 -3.34 -10.49 -9.84
N HIS A 90 -4.62 -10.61 -10.16
CA HIS A 90 -5.18 -11.72 -10.92
C HIS A 90 -5.94 -11.23 -12.14
N ASN A 91 -5.92 -12.01 -13.23
CA ASN A 91 -6.88 -11.82 -14.31
C ASN A 91 -8.22 -12.46 -13.93
N ARG A 92 -9.28 -11.94 -14.55
CA ARG A 92 -10.66 -12.34 -14.27
C ARG A 92 -11.20 -13.23 -15.39
N HIS A 93 -11.55 -14.47 -15.06
CA HIS A 93 -12.09 -15.43 -16.03
C HIS A 93 -13.57 -15.74 -15.75
N MET A 94 -14.39 -15.76 -16.81
CA MET A 94 -15.77 -16.26 -16.75
C MET A 94 -15.76 -17.75 -17.07
N TYR A 95 -15.75 -18.56 -16.02
CA TYR A 95 -15.68 -20.01 -16.06
C TYR A 95 -17.00 -20.64 -16.50
N SER A 96 -16.91 -21.57 -17.45
CA SER A 96 -17.99 -22.47 -17.86
C SER A 96 -17.45 -23.88 -18.06
N GLU A 97 -18.00 -24.86 -17.33
CA GLU A 97 -17.61 -26.27 -17.47
C GLU A 97 -17.86 -26.81 -18.86
N GLU A 98 -18.95 -26.37 -19.50
CA GLU A 98 -19.31 -26.77 -20.85
C GLU A 98 -18.27 -26.27 -21.86
N GLN A 99 -17.85 -25.00 -21.76
CA GLN A 99 -16.82 -24.42 -22.64
C GLN A 99 -15.47 -25.11 -22.47
N VAL A 100 -15.11 -25.48 -21.23
CA VAL A 100 -13.88 -26.23 -20.93
C VAL A 100 -13.94 -27.64 -21.54
N LYS A 101 -15.04 -28.37 -21.34
CA LYS A 101 -15.25 -29.71 -21.92
C LYS A 101 -15.23 -29.68 -23.45
N ALA A 102 -15.80 -28.63 -24.04
CA ALA A 102 -15.80 -28.41 -25.48
C ALA A 102 -14.47 -27.88 -26.03
N ARG A 103 -13.43 -27.68 -25.20
CA ARG A 103 -12.13 -27.10 -25.56
C ARG A 103 -12.23 -25.71 -26.23
N ARG A 104 -13.26 -24.95 -25.86
CA ARG A 104 -13.51 -23.58 -26.32
C ARG A 104 -13.29 -22.52 -25.23
N GLY A 105 -12.97 -22.95 -24.01
CA GLY A 105 -12.75 -22.07 -22.86
C GLY A 105 -11.44 -21.29 -22.88
N TYR A 106 -10.51 -21.56 -23.81
CA TYR A 106 -9.20 -20.91 -23.83
C TYR A 106 -9.34 -19.38 -23.91
N ALA A 107 -8.57 -18.69 -23.07
CA ALA A 107 -8.40 -17.24 -23.15
C ALA A 107 -7.04 -16.82 -22.60
N ARG A 108 -6.35 -15.92 -23.31
CA ARG A 108 -5.18 -15.18 -22.81
C ARG A 108 -5.63 -13.80 -22.37
N TYR A 109 -5.30 -13.44 -21.14
CA TYR A 109 -5.67 -12.16 -20.55
C TYR A 109 -4.42 -11.33 -20.28
N THR A 110 -4.51 -10.03 -20.57
CA THR A 110 -3.55 -9.02 -20.13
C THR A 110 -4.33 -7.86 -19.52
N ALA A 111 -4.32 -7.75 -18.20
CA ALA A 111 -4.91 -6.63 -17.48
C ALA A 111 -3.83 -5.64 -17.04
N THR A 112 -4.12 -4.36 -17.19
CA THR A 112 -3.29 -3.24 -16.75
C THR A 112 -4.08 -2.38 -15.78
N ILE A 113 -3.48 -2.11 -14.63
CA ILE A 113 -4.06 -1.30 -13.56
C ILE A 113 -3.10 -0.15 -13.20
N GLY A 114 -3.67 0.94 -12.69
CA GLY A 114 -2.93 2.03 -12.06
C GLY A 114 -3.15 2.02 -10.55
N VAL A 115 -2.12 2.37 -9.81
CA VAL A 115 -2.21 2.80 -8.41
C VAL A 115 -2.05 4.31 -8.39
N LEU A 116 -3.06 5.00 -7.90
CA LEU A 116 -3.18 6.45 -7.96
C LEU A 116 -3.34 7.05 -6.57
N THR A 117 -2.88 8.28 -6.41
CA THR A 117 -3.30 9.18 -5.33
C THR A 117 -4.78 9.56 -5.50
N MET A 118 -5.38 10.13 -4.46
CA MET A 118 -6.77 10.57 -4.51
C MET A 118 -7.00 11.81 -5.39
N ASP A 119 -5.94 12.57 -5.71
CA ASP A 119 -5.99 13.66 -6.70
C ASP A 119 -5.77 13.20 -8.15
N ASN A 120 -5.79 11.87 -8.39
CA ASN A 120 -5.65 11.22 -9.68
C ASN A 120 -4.24 11.28 -10.29
N THR A 121 -3.22 11.48 -9.45
CA THR A 121 -1.82 11.33 -9.84
C THR A 121 -1.42 9.86 -9.84
N LEU A 122 -0.82 9.39 -10.94
CA LEU A 122 -0.36 8.00 -11.06
C LEU A 122 0.93 7.79 -10.25
N ILE A 123 0.89 6.85 -9.30
CA ILE A 123 2.06 6.41 -8.53
C ILE A 123 2.80 5.32 -9.31
N SER A 124 2.07 4.27 -9.72
CA SER A 124 2.65 3.13 -10.42
C SER A 124 1.62 2.41 -11.28
N ARG A 125 2.12 1.65 -12.27
CA ARG A 125 1.32 0.79 -13.14
C ARG A 125 1.74 -0.65 -12.94
N ALA A 126 0.77 -1.55 -12.82
CA ALA A 126 0.99 -2.99 -12.74
C ALA A 126 0.25 -3.72 -13.86
N VAL A 127 0.80 -4.88 -14.25
CA VAL A 127 0.28 -5.71 -15.34
C VAL A 127 0.30 -7.16 -14.89
N VAL A 128 -0.80 -7.88 -15.15
CA VAL A 128 -0.84 -9.35 -15.05
C VAL A 128 -1.18 -9.93 -16.40
N GLN A 129 -0.43 -10.95 -16.81
CA GLN A 129 -0.70 -11.70 -18.02
C GLN A 129 -0.65 -13.20 -17.73
N ASN A 130 -1.71 -13.90 -18.10
CA ASN A 130 -1.73 -15.36 -18.06
C ASN A 130 -2.76 -15.92 -19.03
N GLU A 131 -2.70 -17.24 -19.18
CA GLU A 131 -3.67 -18.00 -19.96
C GLU A 131 -4.57 -18.79 -19.03
N PHE A 132 -5.84 -18.88 -19.41
CA PHE A 132 -6.74 -19.91 -18.95
C PHE A 132 -6.87 -20.96 -20.04
N ARG A 133 -6.50 -22.20 -19.73
CA ARG A 133 -6.60 -23.37 -20.64
C ARG A 133 -7.57 -24.39 -20.08
N THR A 134 -7.56 -24.57 -18.76
CA THR A 134 -8.39 -25.55 -18.04
C THR A 134 -8.83 -25.00 -16.69
N ALA A 135 -9.77 -25.71 -16.04
CA ALA A 135 -10.19 -25.40 -14.67
C ALA A 135 -9.04 -25.36 -13.65
N ALA A 136 -7.91 -26.00 -13.93
CA ALA A 136 -6.73 -25.98 -13.05
C ALA A 136 -5.96 -24.65 -13.09
N ASP A 137 -6.19 -23.80 -14.10
CA ASP A 137 -5.59 -22.47 -14.16
C ASP A 137 -6.36 -21.43 -13.30
N LEU A 138 -7.47 -21.83 -12.67
CA LEU A 138 -8.15 -20.98 -11.69
C LEU A 138 -7.35 -20.95 -10.38
N VAL A 139 -7.19 -19.75 -9.81
CA VAL A 139 -6.63 -19.58 -8.46
C VAL A 139 -7.59 -20.12 -7.42
N ASP A 140 -8.88 -19.81 -7.56
CA ASP A 140 -9.95 -20.37 -6.74
C ASP A 140 -11.29 -20.31 -7.47
N ARG A 141 -12.29 -21.04 -6.97
CA ARG A 141 -13.70 -20.77 -7.23
C ARG A 141 -14.20 -19.81 -6.16
N VAL A 142 -14.93 -18.77 -6.55
CA VAL A 142 -15.45 -17.78 -5.59
C VAL A 142 -16.87 -18.14 -5.16
N GLY A 143 -17.16 -18.07 -3.86
CA GLY A 143 -18.52 -18.29 -3.33
C GLY A 143 -19.48 -17.13 -3.63
N GLY A 144 -20.76 -17.32 -3.30
CA GLY A 144 -21.79 -16.26 -3.44
C GLY A 144 -22.43 -16.17 -4.82
N GLY A 145 -22.43 -17.27 -5.56
CA GLY A 145 -23.26 -17.46 -6.75
C GLY A 145 -24.74 -17.62 -6.42
N ALA A 146 -25.59 -17.62 -7.45
CA ALA A 146 -27.03 -17.76 -7.30
C ALA A 146 -27.39 -19.03 -6.52
N GLY A 147 -28.33 -18.93 -5.57
CA GLY A 147 -28.74 -20.06 -4.73
C GLY A 147 -27.65 -20.60 -3.79
N GLY A 148 -26.63 -19.79 -3.45
CA GLY A 148 -25.53 -20.22 -2.58
C GLY A 148 -24.44 -21.04 -3.30
N SER A 149 -24.45 -21.04 -4.64
CA SER A 149 -23.46 -21.72 -5.46
C SER A 149 -22.14 -20.94 -5.56
N VAL A 150 -21.21 -21.44 -6.38
CA VAL A 150 -20.01 -20.68 -6.77
C VAL A 150 -20.34 -19.71 -7.91
N LYS A 151 -19.69 -18.56 -7.92
CA LYS A 151 -19.79 -17.60 -9.02
C LYS A 151 -19.23 -18.21 -10.31
N ALA A 152 -19.80 -17.75 -11.42
CA ALA A 152 -19.27 -18.05 -12.76
C ALA A 152 -17.94 -17.34 -13.03
N VAL A 153 -17.62 -16.30 -12.26
CA VAL A 153 -16.38 -15.54 -12.38
C VAL A 153 -15.38 -16.04 -11.34
N ALA A 154 -14.11 -16.18 -11.75
CA ALA A 154 -13.03 -16.63 -10.90
C ALA A 154 -11.69 -15.96 -11.27
N PRO A 155 -10.81 -15.73 -10.29
CA PRO A 155 -9.45 -15.25 -10.53
C PRO A 155 -8.60 -16.35 -11.19
N THR A 156 -7.72 -15.94 -12.10
CA THR A 156 -6.73 -16.78 -12.79
C THR A 156 -5.40 -16.04 -12.91
N GLY A 157 -4.29 -16.78 -12.85
CA GLY A 157 -2.96 -16.18 -12.72
C GLY A 157 -2.77 -15.48 -11.38
N SER A 158 -1.53 -15.28 -10.95
CA SER A 158 -1.21 -14.56 -9.73
C SER A 158 0.13 -13.88 -9.93
N GLU A 159 0.12 -12.56 -9.96
CA GLU A 159 1.33 -11.73 -10.02
C GLU A 159 1.45 -10.95 -8.70
N GLY A 160 2.57 -11.14 -8.00
CA GLY A 160 2.85 -10.40 -6.77
C GLY A 160 3.31 -8.98 -7.09
N ILE A 161 2.54 -7.98 -6.66
CA ILE A 161 2.84 -6.57 -6.90
C ILE A 161 3.41 -5.95 -5.64
N THR A 162 4.48 -5.16 -5.79
CA THR A 162 5.10 -4.36 -4.73
C THR A 162 5.27 -2.93 -5.21
N ILE A 163 4.72 -1.96 -4.48
CA ILE A 163 4.72 -0.55 -4.85
C ILE A 163 5.16 0.28 -3.64
N THR A 164 6.01 1.27 -3.88
CA THR A 164 6.36 2.29 -2.89
C THR A 164 5.40 3.46 -3.00
N ILE A 165 4.64 3.70 -1.94
CA ILE A 165 3.75 4.86 -1.80
C ILE A 165 4.53 5.99 -1.11
N PRO A 166 4.48 7.24 -1.64
CA PRO A 166 5.08 8.41 -1.00
C PRO A 166 4.53 8.68 0.42
N GLU A 167 5.31 9.38 1.26
CA GLU A 167 4.96 9.66 2.67
C GLU A 167 3.77 10.61 2.81
N GLU A 168 3.54 11.44 1.79
CA GLU A 168 2.48 12.45 1.76
C GLU A 168 1.07 11.86 1.56
N GLU A 169 0.96 10.61 1.12
CA GLU A 169 -0.32 9.98 0.82
C GLU A 169 -0.86 9.23 2.04
N ASP A 170 -2.13 9.46 2.40
CA ASP A 170 -2.83 8.72 3.46
C ASP A 170 -3.84 7.70 2.90
N GLU A 171 -4.09 7.74 1.60
CA GLU A 171 -5.00 6.84 0.89
C GLU A 171 -4.55 6.71 -0.57
N VAL A 172 -4.64 5.50 -1.12
CA VAL A 172 -4.40 5.24 -2.54
C VAL A 172 -5.53 4.44 -3.15
N SER A 173 -5.70 4.57 -4.45
CA SER A 173 -6.71 3.86 -5.23
C SER A 173 -6.09 2.93 -6.26
N VAL A 174 -6.60 1.71 -6.33
CA VAL A 174 -6.27 0.75 -7.39
C VAL A 174 -7.39 0.76 -8.44
N LEU A 175 -7.05 1.17 -9.66
CA LEU A 175 -8.01 1.39 -10.74
C LEU A 175 -7.60 0.67 -12.03
N GLY A 176 -8.58 0.16 -12.76
CA GLY A 176 -8.36 -0.52 -14.02
C GLY A 176 -8.14 0.46 -15.17
N GLU A 177 -7.14 0.19 -16.02
CA GLU A 177 -6.87 1.01 -17.20
C GLU A 177 -7.28 0.30 -18.49
N LYS A 178 -6.86 -0.96 -18.64
CA LYS A 178 -7.00 -1.70 -19.89
C LYS A 178 -7.07 -3.20 -19.64
N LEU A 179 -7.95 -3.87 -20.37
CA LEU A 179 -7.96 -5.32 -20.51
C LEU A 179 -7.83 -5.71 -21.97
N THR A 180 -6.91 -6.60 -22.27
CA THR A 180 -6.85 -7.31 -23.55
C THR A 180 -7.21 -8.78 -23.30
N VAL A 181 -8.13 -9.31 -24.10
CA VAL A 181 -8.52 -10.73 -24.04
C VAL A 181 -8.40 -11.31 -25.42
N GLU A 182 -7.62 -12.37 -25.55
CA GLU A 182 -7.48 -13.14 -26.77
C GLU A 182 -8.10 -14.52 -26.57
N ARG A 183 -9.02 -14.88 -27.45
CA ARG A 183 -9.73 -16.15 -27.47
C ARG A 183 -9.57 -16.80 -28.83
N LEU A 184 -10.06 -18.03 -28.95
CA LEU A 184 -10.03 -18.78 -30.21
C LEU A 184 -10.81 -18.09 -31.34
N ASP A 185 -11.84 -17.31 -30.99
CA ASP A 185 -12.70 -16.57 -31.92
C ASP A 185 -12.24 -15.14 -32.20
N GLY A 186 -11.19 -14.66 -31.52
CA GLY A 186 -10.58 -13.35 -31.77
C GLY A 186 -10.09 -12.64 -30.52
N ALA A 187 -9.63 -11.40 -30.72
CA ALA A 187 -9.13 -10.53 -29.66
C ALA A 187 -10.07 -9.36 -29.38
N ALA A 188 -10.17 -8.96 -28.11
CA ALA A 188 -10.95 -7.80 -27.68
C ALA A 188 -10.13 -6.95 -26.71
N THR A 189 -10.29 -5.63 -26.79
CA THR A 189 -9.67 -4.67 -25.87
C THR A 189 -10.76 -3.83 -25.20
N TYR A 190 -10.65 -3.64 -23.88
CA TYR A 190 -11.58 -2.87 -23.08
C TYR A 190 -10.85 -1.80 -22.29
N THR A 191 -11.28 -0.55 -22.48
CA THR A 191 -10.78 0.65 -21.76
C THR A 191 -11.91 1.56 -21.28
N GLN A 192 -13.16 1.21 -21.60
CA GLN A 192 -14.33 1.98 -21.20
C GLN A 192 -14.60 1.78 -19.70
N PRO A 193 -14.91 2.84 -18.95
CA PRO A 193 -15.23 2.74 -17.53
C PRO A 193 -16.39 1.79 -17.20
N GLY A 194 -16.44 1.34 -15.95
CA GLY A 194 -17.56 0.56 -15.41
C GLY A 194 -17.47 -0.95 -15.66
N ARG A 195 -16.33 -1.44 -16.15
CA ARG A 195 -16.07 -2.87 -16.34
C ARG A 195 -15.03 -3.39 -15.34
N PRO A 196 -15.29 -4.48 -14.61
CA PRO A 196 -14.26 -5.18 -13.85
C PRO A 196 -13.30 -5.87 -14.81
N ILE A 197 -12.00 -5.67 -14.63
CA ILE A 197 -10.97 -6.20 -15.55
C ILE A 197 -9.96 -7.15 -14.91
N ALA A 198 -9.77 -7.06 -13.60
CA ALA A 198 -8.83 -7.83 -12.82
C ALA A 198 -9.38 -8.00 -11.41
N ASP A 199 -8.74 -8.86 -10.62
CA ASP A 199 -9.04 -9.03 -9.21
C ASP A 199 -7.75 -8.80 -8.40
N ILE A 200 -7.87 -8.23 -7.20
CA ILE A 200 -6.76 -8.17 -6.24
C ILE A 200 -7.07 -8.95 -4.97
N SER A 201 -6.02 -9.49 -4.34
CA SER A 201 -6.10 -10.17 -3.05
C SER A 201 -4.82 -10.01 -2.23
N HIS A 202 -4.80 -10.51 -0.99
CA HIS A 202 -3.65 -10.48 -0.08
C HIS A 202 -2.97 -9.11 0.04
N VAL A 203 -3.78 -8.06 0.18
CA VAL A 203 -3.25 -6.69 0.30
C VAL A 203 -2.61 -6.51 1.67
N MET A 204 -1.35 -6.09 1.68
CA MET A 204 -0.55 -5.83 2.87
C MET A 204 0.19 -4.50 2.74
N ILE A 205 0.42 -3.85 3.87
CA ILE A 205 1.27 -2.66 3.93
C ILE A 205 2.41 -2.89 4.91
N GLU A 206 3.60 -2.42 4.55
CA GLU A 206 4.73 -2.28 5.46
C GLU A 206 5.11 -0.81 5.62
N TYR A 207 5.10 -0.31 6.85
CA TYR A 207 5.34 1.10 7.13
C TYR A 207 6.02 1.32 8.47
N ARG A 208 6.64 2.50 8.64
CA ARG A 208 7.10 2.97 9.95
C ARG A 208 6.00 3.81 10.60
N PRO A 209 5.50 3.45 11.80
CA PRO A 209 4.45 4.21 12.46
C PRO A 209 4.82 5.68 12.70
N GLY A 210 3.89 6.56 12.36
CA GLY A 210 3.95 8.00 12.60
C GLY A 210 3.17 8.40 13.85
N PRO A 211 3.33 9.65 14.30
CA PRO A 211 2.47 10.17 15.36
C PRO A 211 1.00 10.14 14.90
N PRO A 212 0.03 9.85 15.79
CA PRO A 212 -1.37 9.89 15.43
C PRO A 212 -1.76 11.29 14.92
N PRO A 213 -2.78 11.40 14.04
CA PRO A 213 -3.21 12.67 13.49
C PRO A 213 -3.58 13.60 14.65
N LYS A 214 -3.16 14.86 14.60
CA LYS A 214 -3.56 15.85 15.61
C LYS A 214 -5.08 15.99 15.52
N THR A 215 -5.79 15.60 16.57
CA THR A 215 -7.23 15.82 16.66
C THR A 215 -7.49 17.32 16.64
N THR A 216 -7.92 17.85 15.49
CA THR A 216 -8.50 19.18 15.43
C THR A 216 -9.77 19.12 16.24
N LYS A 217 -9.75 19.68 17.47
CA LYS A 217 -10.97 19.98 18.21
C LYS A 217 -11.85 20.82 17.29
N LYS A 218 -12.87 20.22 16.68
CA LYS A 218 -13.95 20.96 16.02
C LYS A 218 -14.47 21.94 17.07
N GLY A 219 -14.35 23.23 16.74
CA GLY A 219 -14.83 24.33 17.57
C GLY A 219 -16.29 24.09 17.93
N LYS A 220 -16.58 24.28 19.20
CA LYS A 220 -17.91 24.27 19.79
C LYS A 220 -18.74 25.42 19.26
#